data_AF-A0A812M7T2-F1
#
_entry.id   AF-A0A812M7T2-F1
#
_cell.length_a   1.000
_cell.length_b   1.000
_cell.length_c   1.000
_cell.angle_alpha   90.00
_cell.angle_beta   90.00
_cell.angle_gamma   90.00
#
_symmetry.space_group_name_H-M   'P 1'
#
loop_
_entity.id
_entity.type
_entity.pdbx_description
1 polymer ?
#
loop_
_entity_poly.entity_id
_entity_poly.type
_entity_poly.pdbx_seq_one_letter_code
_entity_poly.pdbx_strand_id
1 'polypeptide(L)'
;MSEAAGVLRIQSGYIRSSSIKDLGPLEFTGKVAGGLRLDLRRRAPLYGSDWTDAFKAENLQKSVSSILYLFIAALAPAITFGSRFLDGTNGQFGVLEMIMSTCVSGLLFSTFSGQPLSILGATGPFLAYSLVVYDLADAMELEFLPYYFWVCMWSSVFTILVAVFDLCALMKHVTMFSEDIFAGLISLIFIIDGILPILRNFIEETIPLRSAMFETLLFVITFGGASYLSYFRRTPWTVRSLRNLVANFAVTITLVIASAIGAIYTTETNLRMLEVEAELAPALTLATGEKRPWVVNPMGIEKDFPAWGIAYAILPAIGFAVLGYLDQTLGCTVAATGWKSFLSLSPDPFSLCILRS
;
A
#
# COMPACT_ATOMS: atom_id res chain seq x y z
N MET A 1 29.15 27.00 29.93
CA MET A 1 28.89 25.57 29.66
C MET A 1 27.82 25.10 30.64
N SER A 2 26.56 25.23 30.25
CA SER A 2 25.40 24.78 31.02
C SER A 2 24.58 23.94 30.06
N GLU A 3 24.60 22.62 30.24
CA GLU A 3 23.81 21.66 29.46
C GLU A 3 22.32 21.95 29.65
N ALA A 4 21.64 22.22 28.54
CA ALA A 4 20.19 22.25 28.49
C ALA A 4 19.67 20.81 28.41
N ALA A 5 19.20 20.28 29.53
CA ALA A 5 18.55 18.99 29.60
C ALA A 5 17.18 19.05 28.88
N GLY A 6 17.06 18.34 27.76
CA GLY A 6 15.79 18.10 27.09
C GLY A 6 14.92 17.16 27.93
N VAL A 7 13.85 17.70 28.52
CA VAL A 7 12.87 16.96 29.31
C VAL A 7 11.90 16.24 28.37
N LEU A 8 12.07 14.93 28.17
CA LEU A 8 11.04 14.08 27.60
C LEU A 8 10.12 13.57 28.72
N ARG A 9 8.88 14.06 28.72
CA ARG A 9 7.84 13.71 29.69
C ARG A 9 7.14 12.42 29.24
N ILE A 10 7.56 11.27 29.76
CA ILE A 10 6.81 10.00 29.62
C ILE A 10 5.99 9.78 30.90
N GLN A 11 4.72 9.44 30.74
CA GLN A 11 3.66 9.47 31.74
C GLN A 11 3.71 8.33 32.80
N SER A 12 4.88 7.74 33.06
CA SER A 12 5.06 6.69 34.07
C SER A 12 6.24 7.06 34.96
N GLY A 13 5.97 7.37 36.23
CA GLY A 13 6.89 7.96 37.20
C GLY A 13 8.01 7.04 37.70
N TYR A 14 8.81 6.47 36.80
CA TYR A 14 10.09 5.85 37.15
C TYR A 14 11.20 6.41 36.26
N ILE A 15 12.04 7.26 36.85
CA ILE A 15 13.27 7.76 36.24
C ILE A 15 14.27 6.61 36.26
N ARG A 16 14.39 5.87 35.14
CA ARG A 16 15.51 4.96 34.93
C ARG A 16 16.60 5.72 34.19
N SER A 17 17.69 6.06 34.88
CA SER A 17 18.89 6.60 34.22
C SER A 17 19.52 5.49 33.37
N SER A 18 19.31 5.50 32.05
CA SER A 18 20.10 4.67 31.15
C SER A 18 21.47 5.32 30.98
N SER A 19 22.50 4.65 31.50
CA SER A 19 23.89 5.00 31.27
C SER A 19 24.37 4.23 30.04
N ILE A 20 24.44 4.94 28.91
CA ILE A 20 25.44 4.90 27.82
C ILE A 20 24.83 5.75 26.69
N LYS A 21 25.34 6.97 26.46
CA LYS A 21 25.22 7.76 25.21
C LYS A 21 24.04 7.37 24.28
N ASP A 22 22.81 7.50 24.77
CA ASP A 22 21.62 7.24 23.96
C ASP A 22 21.41 8.48 23.08
N LEU A 23 21.98 8.45 21.87
CA LEU A 23 21.48 9.30 20.79
C LEU A 23 19.97 9.12 20.74
N GLY A 24 19.22 10.22 20.66
CA GLY A 24 17.77 10.15 20.48
C GLY A 24 17.43 9.24 19.29
N PRO A 25 16.27 8.55 19.28
CA PRO A 25 15.93 7.55 18.26
C PRO A 25 15.94 8.05 16.81
N LEU A 26 16.13 9.37 16.59
CA LEU A 26 16.11 10.07 15.30
C LEU A 26 17.31 11.05 15.14
N GLU A 27 18.38 10.87 15.91
CA GLU A 27 19.59 11.70 15.78
C GLU A 27 20.59 11.12 14.78
N PHE A 28 21.22 11.99 13.98
CA PHE A 28 22.22 11.57 13.01
C PHE A 28 23.39 10.87 13.71
N THR A 29 23.58 9.60 13.40
CA THR A 29 24.59 8.75 14.04
C THR A 29 26.01 9.02 13.54
N GLY A 30 26.18 9.72 12.41
CA GLY A 30 27.47 10.09 11.83
C GLY A 30 28.32 8.89 11.36
N LYS A 31 27.74 7.68 11.35
CA LYS A 31 28.36 6.43 10.90
C LYS A 31 27.56 5.91 9.71
N VAL A 32 28.26 5.29 8.75
CA VAL A 32 27.62 4.62 7.61
C VAL A 32 26.63 3.58 8.12
N ALA A 33 25.34 3.73 7.74
CA ALA A 33 24.22 2.90 8.20
C ALA A 33 24.08 2.81 9.74
N GLY A 34 24.42 3.87 10.47
CA GLY A 34 24.37 3.86 11.94
C GLY A 34 22.96 3.74 12.50
N GLY A 35 21.96 4.42 11.92
CA GLY A 35 20.53 4.27 12.27
C GLY A 35 20.06 2.82 12.11
N LEU A 36 20.23 2.26 10.91
CA LEU A 36 19.84 0.87 10.59
C LEU A 36 20.46 -0.16 11.55
N ARG A 37 21.74 0.01 11.93
CA ARG A 37 22.41 -0.89 12.87
C ARG A 37 21.81 -0.81 14.28
N LEU A 38 21.40 0.37 14.73
CA LEU A 38 20.75 0.54 16.02
C LEU A 38 19.36 -0.10 16.03
N ASP A 39 18.61 0.04 14.94
CA ASP A 39 17.27 -0.56 14.84
C ASP A 39 17.33 -2.08 14.75
N LEU A 40 18.28 -2.62 13.99
CA LEU A 40 18.52 -4.07 13.97
C LEU A 40 18.91 -4.59 15.38
N ARG A 41 19.76 -3.86 16.11
CA ARG A 41 20.16 -4.25 17.48
C ARG A 41 18.99 -4.22 18.45
N ARG A 42 18.04 -3.30 18.29
CA ARG A 42 16.83 -3.21 19.10
C ARG A 42 15.82 -4.32 18.75
N ARG A 43 15.67 -4.66 17.46
CA ARG A 43 14.68 -5.65 16.99
C ARG A 43 15.14 -7.10 17.14
N ALA A 44 16.42 -7.38 16.94
CA ALA A 44 16.98 -8.74 16.97
C ALA A 44 16.55 -9.63 18.16
N PRO A 45 16.53 -9.16 19.43
CA PRO A 45 16.13 -10.01 20.56
C PRO A 45 14.65 -10.39 20.58
N LEU A 46 13.79 -9.60 19.93
CA LEU A 46 12.33 -9.77 19.94
C LEU A 46 11.83 -10.68 18.81
N TYR A 47 12.62 -10.79 17.74
CA TYR A 47 12.23 -11.56 16.56
C TYR A 47 11.93 -13.03 16.90
N GLY A 48 12.71 -13.64 17.80
CA GLY A 48 12.49 -15.02 18.23
C GLY A 48 11.20 -15.23 19.01
N SER A 49 10.79 -14.27 19.86
CA SER A 49 9.53 -14.37 20.62
C SER A 49 8.30 -14.21 19.73
N ASP A 50 8.37 -13.36 18.71
CA ASP A 50 7.24 -13.03 17.82
C ASP A 50 6.64 -14.28 17.14
N TRP A 51 7.49 -15.23 16.71
CA TRP A 51 7.04 -16.49 16.09
C TRP A 51 6.27 -17.41 17.06
N THR A 52 6.57 -17.33 18.36
CA THR A 52 5.93 -18.17 19.39
C THR A 52 4.72 -17.50 20.05
N ASP A 53 4.68 -16.17 20.07
CA ASP A 53 3.64 -15.39 20.74
C ASP A 53 2.27 -15.50 20.06
N ALA A 54 2.26 -15.71 18.75
CA ALA A 54 1.04 -15.91 17.96
C ALA A 54 0.31 -17.22 18.27
N PHE A 55 1.02 -18.27 18.71
CA PHE A 55 0.46 -19.60 18.94
C PHE A 55 0.05 -19.86 20.41
N LYS A 56 0.25 -18.89 21.30
CA LYS A 56 -0.21 -18.99 22.70
C LYS A 56 -1.73 -19.09 22.76
N ALA A 57 -2.26 -19.97 23.61
CA ALA A 57 -3.69 -20.29 23.68
C ALA A 57 -4.60 -19.06 23.88
N GLU A 58 -4.14 -18.05 24.62
CA GLU A 58 -4.87 -16.78 24.83
C GLU A 58 -4.94 -15.91 23.57
N ASN A 59 -3.93 -16.00 22.70
CA ASN A 59 -3.79 -15.18 21.50
C ASN A 59 -4.30 -15.88 20.25
N LEU A 60 -4.41 -17.20 20.25
CA LEU A 60 -4.75 -18.00 19.07
C LEU A 60 -6.11 -17.58 18.46
N GLN A 61 -7.14 -17.38 19.29
CA GLN A 61 -8.45 -16.91 18.82
C GLN A 61 -8.37 -15.50 18.20
N LYS A 62 -7.62 -14.59 18.84
CA LYS A 62 -7.44 -13.21 18.35
C LYS A 62 -6.65 -13.19 17.05
N SER A 63 -5.61 -14.02 16.95
CA SER A 63 -4.75 -14.16 15.77
C SER A 63 -5.54 -14.69 14.57
N VAL A 64 -6.24 -15.81 14.71
CA VAL A 64 -7.06 -16.39 13.63
C VAL A 64 -8.15 -15.42 13.17
N SER A 65 -8.83 -14.74 14.11
CA SER A 65 -9.83 -13.73 13.75
C SER A 65 -9.21 -12.52 13.03
N SER A 66 -8.00 -12.11 13.41
CA SER A 66 -7.31 -10.98 12.79
C SER A 66 -6.80 -11.34 11.39
N ILE A 67 -6.29 -12.55 11.18
CA ILE A 67 -5.86 -13.05 9.87
C ILE A 67 -7.02 -13.02 8.88
N LEU A 68 -8.18 -13.60 9.25
CA LEU A 68 -9.37 -13.62 8.39
C LEU A 68 -9.88 -12.21 8.08
N TYR A 69 -9.90 -11.34 9.09
CA TYR A 69 -10.33 -9.96 8.92
C TYR A 69 -9.38 -9.17 7.99
N LEU A 70 -8.07 -9.23 8.24
CA LEU A 70 -7.07 -8.50 7.47
C LEU A 70 -6.94 -9.03 6.04
N PHE A 71 -7.04 -10.35 5.83
CA PHE A 71 -7.03 -10.95 4.50
C PHE A 71 -8.14 -10.34 3.62
N ILE A 72 -9.36 -10.32 4.16
CA ILE A 72 -10.52 -9.78 3.46
C ILE A 72 -10.41 -8.25 3.29
N ALA A 73 -9.90 -7.54 4.30
CA ALA A 73 -9.72 -6.08 4.24
C ALA A 73 -8.64 -5.64 3.24
N ALA A 74 -7.58 -6.43 3.05
CA ALA A 74 -6.49 -6.14 2.12
C ALA A 74 -6.83 -6.55 0.67
N LEU A 75 -7.68 -7.57 0.50
CA LEU A 75 -8.05 -8.08 -0.82
C LEU A 75 -8.84 -7.05 -1.65
N ALA A 76 -9.81 -6.36 -1.04
CA ALA A 76 -10.66 -5.40 -1.77
C ALA A 76 -9.84 -4.24 -2.38
N PRO A 77 -8.97 -3.54 -1.64
CA PRO A 77 -8.07 -2.53 -2.22
C PRO A 77 -7.14 -3.10 -3.30
N ALA A 78 -6.60 -4.31 -3.11
CA ALA A 78 -5.73 -4.94 -4.11
C ALA A 78 -6.45 -5.16 -5.44
N ILE A 79 -7.70 -5.63 -5.40
CA ILE A 79 -8.54 -5.81 -6.59
C ILE A 79 -8.87 -4.47 -7.24
N THR A 80 -9.27 -3.46 -6.47
CA THR A 80 -9.64 -2.15 -7.01
C THR A 80 -8.45 -1.41 -7.62
N PHE A 81 -7.27 -1.48 -7.00
CA PHE A 81 -6.08 -0.90 -7.60
C PHE A 81 -5.63 -1.68 -8.82
N GLY A 82 -5.70 -3.01 -8.76
CA GLY A 82 -5.40 -3.86 -9.91
C GLY A 82 -6.27 -3.55 -11.12
N SER A 83 -7.57 -3.33 -10.93
CA SER A 83 -8.46 -2.94 -12.05
C SER A 83 -8.14 -1.56 -12.60
N ARG A 84 -7.81 -0.60 -11.73
CA ARG A 84 -7.36 0.74 -12.18
C ARG A 84 -6.03 0.71 -12.92
N PHE A 85 -5.12 -0.19 -12.56
CA PHE A 85 -3.89 -0.42 -13.32
C PHE A 85 -4.18 -1.03 -14.69
N LEU A 86 -5.08 -2.00 -14.76
CA LEU A 86 -5.47 -2.64 -16.03
C LEU A 86 -6.01 -1.60 -17.01
N ASP A 87 -6.89 -0.73 -16.53
CA ASP A 87 -7.54 0.32 -17.32
C ASP A 87 -6.56 1.41 -17.77
N GLY A 88 -5.66 1.83 -16.87
CA GLY A 88 -4.73 2.92 -17.16
C GLY A 88 -3.49 2.50 -17.96
N THR A 89 -3.15 1.21 -18.01
CA THR A 89 -1.96 0.70 -18.73
C THR A 89 -2.31 -0.09 -19.99
N ASN A 90 -3.55 0.04 -20.50
CA ASN A 90 -4.06 -0.71 -21.66
C ASN A 90 -3.79 -2.22 -21.57
N GLY A 91 -3.99 -2.82 -20.40
CA GLY A 91 -3.80 -4.27 -20.21
C GLY A 91 -2.37 -4.73 -19.92
N GLN A 92 -1.39 -3.83 -19.83
CA GLN A 92 0.00 -4.23 -19.54
C GLN A 92 0.25 -4.63 -18.08
N PHE A 93 -0.55 -4.10 -17.15
CA PHE A 93 -0.51 -4.44 -15.73
C PHE A 93 -1.90 -4.82 -15.23
N GLY A 94 -2.12 -6.10 -14.94
CA GLY A 94 -3.43 -6.61 -14.55
C GLY A 94 -3.69 -6.72 -13.05
N VAL A 95 -4.89 -7.22 -12.74
CA VAL A 95 -5.35 -7.42 -11.36
C VAL A 95 -4.62 -8.61 -10.70
N LEU A 96 -4.35 -9.67 -11.45
CA LEU A 96 -3.66 -10.85 -10.94
C LEU A 96 -2.20 -10.53 -10.57
N GLU A 97 -1.51 -9.73 -11.38
CA GLU A 97 -0.15 -9.25 -11.09
C GLU A 97 -0.11 -8.41 -9.82
N MET A 98 -1.12 -7.55 -9.62
CA MET A 98 -1.27 -6.76 -8.41
C MET A 98 -1.48 -7.66 -7.17
N ILE A 99 -2.37 -8.66 -7.25
CA ILE A 99 -2.61 -9.60 -6.14
C ILE A 99 -1.33 -10.41 -5.84
N MET A 100 -0.66 -10.93 -6.86
CA MET A 100 0.58 -11.68 -6.70
C MET A 100 1.70 -10.81 -6.10
N SER A 101 1.84 -9.57 -6.57
CA SER A 101 2.80 -8.61 -6.03
C SER A 101 2.52 -8.30 -4.55
N THR A 102 1.26 -8.05 -4.16
CA THR A 102 0.90 -7.82 -2.74
C THR A 102 1.15 -9.05 -1.86
N CYS A 103 0.94 -10.26 -2.39
CA CYS A 103 1.22 -11.50 -1.66
C CYS A 103 2.72 -11.67 -1.39
N VAL A 104 3.56 -11.60 -2.44
CA VAL A 104 5.01 -11.76 -2.32
C VAL A 104 5.61 -10.65 -1.47
N SER A 105 5.19 -9.40 -1.70
CA SER A 105 5.66 -8.25 -0.91
C SER A 105 5.22 -8.32 0.55
N GLY A 106 4.00 -8.75 0.84
CA GLY A 106 3.52 -8.95 2.20
C GLY A 106 4.28 -10.04 2.96
N LEU A 107 4.62 -11.17 2.31
CA LEU A 107 5.39 -12.24 2.91
C LEU A 107 6.83 -11.83 3.25
N LEU A 108 7.52 -11.19 2.31
CA LEU A 108 8.89 -10.74 2.56
C LEU A 108 8.93 -9.56 3.53
N PHE A 109 7.97 -8.63 3.51
CA PHE A 109 7.91 -7.56 4.50
C PHE A 109 7.59 -8.08 5.90
N SER A 110 6.62 -8.98 6.05
CA SER A 110 6.28 -9.54 7.37
C SER A 110 7.43 -10.35 8.00
N THR A 111 8.30 -10.96 7.18
CA THR A 111 9.44 -11.74 7.66
C THR A 111 10.68 -10.89 7.96
N PHE A 112 10.93 -9.80 7.22
CA PHE A 112 12.15 -9.00 7.34
C PHE A 112 11.96 -7.58 7.93
N SER A 113 10.74 -7.11 8.16
CA SER A 113 10.49 -5.75 8.68
C SER A 113 10.80 -5.58 10.18
N GLY A 114 11.19 -4.37 10.54
CA GLY A 114 11.29 -3.89 11.92
C GLY A 114 9.93 -3.62 12.57
N GLN A 115 8.85 -3.52 11.79
CA GLN A 115 7.47 -3.35 12.25
C GLN A 115 6.47 -4.18 11.41
N PRO A 116 6.22 -5.45 11.77
CA PRO A 116 5.35 -6.35 11.00
C PRO A 116 3.85 -6.05 11.14
N LEU A 117 3.46 -5.06 11.95
CA LEU A 117 2.07 -4.61 12.10
C LEU A 117 1.62 -3.71 10.93
N SER A 118 2.57 -3.15 10.17
CA SER A 118 2.25 -2.32 9.01
C SER A 118 1.79 -3.20 7.84
N ILE A 119 0.69 -2.81 7.20
CA ILE A 119 0.12 -3.53 6.05
C ILE A 119 0.60 -2.84 4.79
N LEU A 120 1.33 -3.57 3.96
CA LEU A 120 1.70 -3.10 2.63
C LEU A 120 0.53 -3.27 1.65
N GLY A 121 0.26 -2.23 0.88
CA GLY A 121 -0.73 -2.24 -0.20
C GLY A 121 -0.35 -1.25 -1.29
N ALA A 122 -1.00 -1.33 -2.46
CA ALA A 122 -0.94 -0.19 -3.38
C ALA A 122 -1.66 1.00 -2.77
N THR A 123 -1.15 2.17 -3.10
CA THR A 123 -1.68 3.45 -2.66
C THR A 123 -2.01 4.29 -3.89
N GLY A 124 -3.06 5.10 -3.81
CA GLY A 124 -3.51 5.96 -4.92
C GLY A 124 -2.41 6.84 -5.52
N PRO A 125 -1.55 7.51 -4.73
CA PRO A 125 -0.45 8.31 -5.28
C PRO A 125 0.56 7.49 -6.09
N PHE A 126 0.88 6.27 -5.63
CA PHE A 126 1.76 5.36 -6.37
C PHE A 126 1.12 4.92 -7.68
N LEU A 127 -0.19 4.64 -7.69
CA LEU A 127 -0.94 4.34 -8.92
C LEU A 127 -0.91 5.51 -9.90
N ALA A 128 -1.27 6.71 -9.45
CA ALA A 128 -1.30 7.90 -10.30
C ALA A 128 0.09 8.18 -10.90
N TYR A 129 1.15 8.00 -10.10
CA TYR A 129 2.51 8.19 -10.58
C TYR A 129 2.94 7.13 -11.59
N SER A 130 2.59 5.86 -11.38
CA SER A 130 2.84 4.80 -12.36
C SER A 130 2.12 5.03 -13.70
N LEU A 131 0.91 5.61 -13.69
CA LEU A 131 0.20 5.99 -14.92
C LEU A 131 0.91 7.12 -15.67
N VAL A 132 1.44 8.12 -14.95
CA VAL A 132 2.26 9.17 -15.59
C VAL A 132 3.54 8.59 -16.18
N VAL A 133 4.14 7.59 -15.54
CA VAL A 133 5.32 6.87 -16.07
C VAL A 133 4.96 6.07 -17.32
N TYR A 134 3.75 5.51 -17.38
CA TYR A 134 3.20 4.86 -18.58
C TYR A 134 3.03 5.86 -19.73
N ASP A 135 2.35 6.99 -19.50
CA ASP A 135 2.17 8.05 -20.50
C ASP A 135 3.51 8.59 -21.00
N LEU A 136 4.49 8.71 -20.10
CA LEU A 136 5.84 9.13 -20.43
C LEU A 136 6.60 8.09 -21.27
N ALA A 137 6.40 6.80 -21.00
CA ALA A 137 6.98 5.73 -21.80
C ALA A 137 6.41 5.75 -23.23
N ASP A 138 5.08 5.92 -23.36
CA ASP A 138 4.40 6.01 -24.65
C ASP A 138 4.84 7.24 -25.46
N ALA A 139 4.95 8.40 -24.82
CA ALA A 139 5.46 9.63 -25.45
C ALA A 139 6.91 9.53 -25.94
N MET A 140 7.70 8.64 -25.33
CA MET A 140 9.10 8.38 -25.69
C MET A 140 9.26 7.15 -26.59
N GLU A 141 8.16 6.52 -27.00
CA GLU A 141 8.10 5.27 -27.77
C GLU A 141 8.88 4.09 -27.12
N LEU A 142 8.96 4.09 -25.79
CA LEU A 142 9.62 3.04 -25.01
C LEU A 142 8.61 1.99 -24.55
N GLU A 143 9.04 0.73 -24.52
CA GLU A 143 8.25 -0.32 -23.87
C GLU A 143 8.14 -0.06 -22.37
N PHE A 144 6.92 0.08 -21.88
CA PHE A 144 6.64 0.40 -20.48
C PHE A 144 7.20 -0.63 -19.51
N LEU A 145 7.11 -1.93 -19.78
CA LEU A 145 7.55 -3.00 -18.88
C LEU A 145 9.06 -2.95 -18.58
N PRO A 146 9.97 -3.03 -19.57
CA PRO A 146 11.41 -2.86 -19.34
C PRO A 146 11.72 -1.49 -18.72
N TYR A 147 11.05 -0.42 -19.18
CA TYR A 147 11.25 0.91 -18.61
C TYR A 147 10.92 0.92 -17.10
N TYR A 148 9.76 0.40 -16.73
CA TYR A 148 9.29 0.31 -15.35
C TYR A 148 10.24 -0.53 -14.48
N PHE A 149 10.79 -1.63 -15.01
CA PHE A 149 11.84 -2.40 -14.33
C PHE A 149 13.07 -1.55 -14.00
N TRP A 150 13.59 -0.77 -14.95
CA TRP A 150 14.74 0.12 -14.71
C TRP A 150 14.41 1.23 -13.71
N VAL A 151 13.20 1.80 -13.78
CA VAL A 151 12.72 2.78 -12.81
C VAL A 151 12.70 2.20 -11.40
N CYS A 152 12.19 0.97 -11.23
CA CYS A 152 12.19 0.28 -9.95
C CYS A 152 13.61 -0.06 -9.46
N MET A 153 14.52 -0.46 -10.34
CA MET A 153 15.93 -0.71 -10.00
C MET A 153 16.64 0.55 -9.49
N TRP A 154 16.45 1.70 -10.16
CA TRP A 154 17.00 2.96 -9.68
C TRP A 154 16.35 3.42 -8.37
N SER A 155 15.04 3.26 -8.22
CA SER A 155 14.31 3.59 -6.99
C SER A 155 14.83 2.76 -5.80
N SER A 156 15.13 1.49 -6.05
CA SER A 156 15.79 0.59 -5.09
C SER A 156 17.17 1.12 -4.65
N VAL A 157 18.01 1.53 -5.61
CA VAL A 157 19.32 2.13 -5.31
C VAL A 157 19.17 3.40 -4.47
N PHE A 158 18.26 4.30 -4.82
CA PHE A 158 18.02 5.53 -4.06
C PHE A 158 17.55 5.25 -2.63
N THR A 159 16.68 4.27 -2.44
CA THR A 159 16.18 3.89 -1.12
C THR A 159 17.29 3.32 -0.23
N ILE A 160 18.22 2.53 -0.80
CA ILE A 160 19.42 2.07 -0.09
C ILE A 160 20.34 3.24 0.27
N LEU A 161 20.52 4.21 -0.63
CA LEU A 161 21.34 5.40 -0.35
C LEU A 161 20.74 6.22 0.81
N VAL A 162 19.43 6.47 0.79
CA VAL A 162 18.70 7.15 1.87
C VAL A 162 18.94 6.45 3.22
N ALA A 163 18.91 5.11 3.24
CA ALA A 163 19.17 4.31 4.43
C ALA A 163 20.61 4.44 4.95
N VAL A 164 21.58 4.38 4.05
CA VAL A 164 23.01 4.39 4.40
C VAL A 164 23.44 5.76 4.93
N PHE A 165 22.89 6.83 4.38
CA PHE A 165 23.16 8.22 4.78
C PHE A 165 22.34 8.69 5.98
N ASP A 166 21.55 7.80 6.61
CA ASP A 166 20.78 8.11 7.83
C ASP A 166 19.78 9.26 7.61
N LEU A 167 19.21 9.36 6.39
CA LEU A 167 18.21 10.39 6.05
C LEU A 167 16.91 10.22 6.83
N CYS A 168 16.70 9.06 7.47
CA CYS A 168 15.59 8.81 8.39
C CYS A 168 15.54 9.84 9.54
N ALA A 169 16.67 10.42 9.93
CA ALA A 169 16.73 11.50 10.91
C ALA A 169 16.01 12.79 10.44
N LEU A 170 15.72 12.94 9.14
CA LEU A 170 14.92 14.06 8.61
C LEU A 170 13.47 14.00 9.09
N MET A 171 12.97 12.84 9.52
CA MET A 171 11.61 12.68 10.06
C MET A 171 11.33 13.55 11.27
N LYS A 172 12.35 13.94 12.05
CA LYS A 172 12.16 14.86 13.18
C LYS A 172 11.61 16.23 12.77
N HIS A 173 11.74 16.59 11.49
CA HIS A 173 11.22 17.85 10.95
C HIS A 173 9.77 17.74 10.48
N VAL A 174 9.26 16.52 10.33
CA VAL A 174 7.84 16.27 10.03
C VAL A 174 7.07 16.41 11.34
N THR A 175 6.04 17.27 11.34
CA THR A 175 5.19 17.54 12.50
C THR A 175 3.83 16.86 12.34
N MET A 176 3.10 16.62 13.43
CA MET A 176 1.73 16.08 13.36
C MET A 176 0.82 16.91 12.43
N PHE A 177 1.04 18.22 12.33
CA PHE A 177 0.30 19.07 11.40
C PHE A 177 0.54 18.71 9.93
N SER A 178 1.79 18.48 9.53
CA SER A 178 2.10 18.03 8.16
C SER A 178 1.57 16.62 7.88
N GLU A 179 1.56 15.74 8.89
CA GLU A 179 1.02 14.38 8.76
C GLU A 179 -0.51 14.41 8.57
N ASP A 180 -1.22 15.20 9.37
CA ASP A 180 -2.67 15.37 9.26
C ASP A 180 -3.07 15.98 7.90
N ILE A 181 -2.32 16.97 7.41
CA ILE A 181 -2.55 17.55 6.07
C ILE A 181 -2.36 16.50 4.98
N PHE A 182 -1.28 15.72 5.05
CA PHE A 182 -1.00 14.72 4.02
C PHE A 182 -2.02 13.58 4.05
N ALA A 183 -2.41 13.11 5.24
CA ALA A 183 -3.50 12.14 5.38
C ALA A 183 -4.83 12.69 4.83
N GLY A 184 -5.11 13.97 5.07
CA GLY A 184 -6.26 14.67 4.48
C GLY A 184 -6.19 14.75 2.96
N LEU A 185 -5.00 15.04 2.38
CA LEU A 185 -4.78 15.09 0.94
C LEU A 185 -5.01 13.72 0.28
N ILE A 186 -4.42 12.64 0.82
CA ILE A 186 -4.65 11.28 0.32
C ILE A 186 -6.12 10.91 0.39
N SER A 187 -6.79 11.22 1.50
CA SER A 187 -8.21 10.95 1.66
C SER A 187 -9.06 11.70 0.62
N LEU A 188 -8.73 12.96 0.35
CA LEU A 188 -9.41 13.76 -0.68
C LEU A 188 -9.17 13.18 -2.08
N ILE A 189 -7.94 12.79 -2.41
CA ILE A 189 -7.60 12.16 -3.70
C ILE A 189 -8.44 10.89 -3.89
N PHE A 190 -8.53 10.02 -2.88
CA PHE A 190 -9.32 8.80 -2.97
C PHE A 190 -10.82 9.05 -3.16
N ILE A 191 -11.36 10.09 -2.50
CA ILE A 191 -12.78 10.46 -2.68
C ILE A 191 -13.02 10.93 -4.12
N ILE A 192 -12.15 11.80 -4.64
CA ILE A 192 -12.26 12.31 -6.02
C ILE A 192 -12.12 11.17 -7.03
N ASP A 193 -11.11 10.31 -6.85
CA ASP A 193 -10.85 9.18 -7.75
C ASP A 193 -11.97 8.13 -7.72
N GLY A 194 -12.70 8.00 -6.61
CA GLY A 194 -13.89 7.17 -6.51
C GLY A 194 -15.12 7.73 -7.24
N ILE A 195 -15.29 9.05 -7.25
CA ILE A 195 -16.46 9.73 -7.85
C ILE A 195 -16.27 10.00 -9.34
N LEU A 196 -15.04 10.24 -9.79
CA LEU A 196 -14.74 10.64 -11.17
C LEU A 196 -15.26 9.66 -12.24
N PRO A 197 -15.11 8.32 -12.12
CA PRO A 197 -15.65 7.39 -13.12
C PRO A 197 -17.17 7.48 -13.26
N ILE A 198 -17.87 7.63 -12.13
CA ILE A 198 -19.32 7.79 -12.10
C ILE A 198 -19.72 9.03 -12.89
N LEU A 199 -19.05 10.16 -12.66
CA LEU A 199 -19.33 11.41 -13.38
C LEU A 199 -19.02 11.30 -14.87
N ARG A 200 -17.91 10.64 -15.25
CA ARG A 200 -17.56 10.42 -16.66
C ARG A 200 -18.64 9.63 -17.40
N ASN A 201 -19.23 8.62 -16.76
CA ASN A 201 -20.31 7.84 -17.35
C ASN A 201 -21.58 8.66 -17.63
N PHE A 202 -21.81 9.78 -16.94
CA PHE A 202 -22.89 10.71 -17.26
C PHE A 202 -22.51 11.78 -18.28
N ILE A 203 -21.25 12.24 -18.28
CA ILE A 203 -20.80 13.37 -19.10
C ILE A 203 -20.47 12.91 -20.53
N GLU A 204 -19.77 11.80 -20.68
CA GLU A 204 -19.25 11.35 -21.97
C GLU A 204 -20.30 10.55 -22.78
N GLU A 205 -21.48 10.29 -22.22
CA GLU A 205 -22.58 9.48 -22.79
C GLU A 205 -22.10 8.15 -23.43
N THR A 206 -21.00 7.58 -22.93
CA THR A 206 -20.41 6.34 -23.44
C THR A 206 -21.31 5.13 -23.20
N ILE A 207 -22.21 5.21 -22.21
CA ILE A 207 -23.10 4.17 -21.76
C ILE A 207 -24.54 4.72 -21.72
N PRO A 208 -25.58 3.94 -22.07
CA PRO A 208 -26.97 4.37 -21.91
C PRO A 208 -27.28 4.82 -20.47
N LEU A 209 -28.08 5.90 -20.34
CA LEU A 209 -28.44 6.51 -19.06
C LEU A 209 -28.93 5.51 -18.00
N ARG A 210 -29.67 4.47 -18.42
CA ARG A 210 -30.15 3.39 -17.53
C ARG A 210 -29.01 2.73 -16.76
N SER A 211 -27.91 2.43 -17.43
CA SER A 211 -26.77 1.74 -16.84
C SER A 211 -25.97 2.66 -15.94
N ALA A 212 -25.80 3.94 -16.31
CA ALA A 212 -25.18 4.94 -15.44
C ALA A 212 -25.99 5.16 -14.14
N MET A 213 -27.32 5.20 -14.24
CA MET A 213 -28.21 5.23 -13.07
C MET A 213 -28.14 3.96 -12.22
N PHE A 214 -27.93 2.80 -12.85
CA PHE A 214 -27.77 1.54 -12.11
C PHE A 214 -26.41 1.45 -11.42
N GLU A 215 -25.33 1.90 -12.05
CA GLU A 215 -24.00 1.96 -11.45
C GLU A 215 -23.97 2.91 -10.25
N THR A 216 -24.57 4.10 -10.37
CA THR A 216 -24.74 5.01 -9.22
C THR A 216 -25.56 4.39 -8.10
N LEU A 217 -26.61 3.64 -8.43
CA LEU A 217 -27.39 2.92 -7.43
C LEU A 217 -26.53 1.86 -6.71
N LEU A 218 -25.73 1.09 -7.45
CA LEU A 218 -24.79 0.13 -6.86
C LEU A 218 -23.75 0.82 -5.98
N PHE A 219 -23.24 1.98 -6.38
CA PHE A 219 -22.34 2.79 -5.56
C PHE A 219 -23.00 3.22 -4.25
N VAL A 220 -24.22 3.75 -4.29
CA VAL A 220 -24.98 4.18 -3.10
C VAL A 220 -25.28 2.98 -2.19
N ILE A 221 -25.68 1.84 -2.74
CA ILE A 221 -25.90 0.60 -1.99
C ILE A 221 -24.59 0.16 -1.32
N THR A 222 -23.47 0.23 -2.04
CA THR A 222 -22.19 -0.25 -1.53
C THR A 222 -21.64 0.64 -0.42
N PHE A 223 -21.58 1.95 -0.68
CA PHE A 223 -21.08 2.93 0.28
C PHE A 223 -22.03 3.09 1.48
N GLY A 224 -23.33 3.24 1.22
CA GLY A 224 -24.35 3.39 2.25
C GLY A 224 -24.52 2.13 3.10
N GLY A 225 -24.52 0.96 2.46
CA GLY A 225 -24.57 -0.33 3.14
C GLY A 225 -23.36 -0.54 4.04
N ALA A 226 -22.14 -0.36 3.52
CA ALA A 226 -20.92 -0.52 4.30
C ALA A 226 -20.86 0.46 5.48
N SER A 227 -21.29 1.71 5.27
CA SER A 227 -21.37 2.74 6.32
C SER A 227 -22.39 2.37 7.40
N TYR A 228 -23.56 1.88 7.00
CA TYR A 228 -24.62 1.44 7.92
C TYR A 228 -24.20 0.22 8.74
N LEU A 229 -23.65 -0.82 8.09
CA LEU A 229 -23.15 -2.02 8.77
C LEU A 229 -21.96 -1.70 9.71
N SER A 230 -21.10 -0.74 9.34
CA SER A 230 -20.02 -0.28 10.22
C SER A 230 -20.56 0.49 11.42
N TYR A 231 -21.57 1.34 11.21
CA TYR A 231 -22.26 2.07 12.28
C TYR A 231 -23.04 1.15 13.22
N PHE A 232 -23.49 -0.01 12.72
CA PHE A 232 -24.18 -1.04 13.50
C PHE A 232 -23.39 -1.44 14.76
N ARG A 233 -22.04 -1.29 14.76
CA ARG A 233 -21.20 -1.51 15.96
C ARG A 233 -21.64 -0.71 17.19
N ARG A 234 -22.23 0.47 17.01
CA ARG A 234 -22.59 1.40 18.08
C ARG A 234 -24.03 1.19 18.58
N THR A 235 -24.83 0.37 17.91
CA THR A 235 -26.25 0.21 18.25
C THR A 235 -26.46 -0.76 19.41
N PRO A 236 -27.42 -0.52 20.32
CA PRO A 236 -27.62 -1.36 21.51
C PRO A 236 -28.47 -2.62 21.27
N TRP A 237 -29.01 -2.84 20.06
CA TRP A 237 -30.11 -3.77 19.81
C TRP A 237 -29.71 -5.25 19.58
N THR A 238 -28.41 -5.61 19.61
CA THR A 238 -27.92 -6.98 19.32
C THR A 238 -26.76 -7.44 20.22
N VAL A 239 -26.50 -8.75 20.22
CA VAL A 239 -25.40 -9.39 20.97
C VAL A 239 -24.04 -8.83 20.52
N ARG A 240 -23.16 -8.54 21.49
CA ARG A 240 -21.83 -7.93 21.27
C ARG A 240 -20.99 -8.67 20.22
N SER A 241 -20.95 -10.00 20.25
CA SER A 241 -20.16 -10.80 19.31
C SER A 241 -20.65 -10.69 17.87
N LEU A 242 -21.97 -10.80 17.65
CA LEU A 242 -22.58 -10.67 16.33
C LEU A 242 -22.37 -9.26 15.75
N ARG A 243 -22.59 -8.24 16.59
CA ARG A 243 -22.41 -6.84 16.20
C ARG A 243 -20.97 -6.53 15.79
N ASN A 244 -19.98 -7.07 16.49
CA ASN A 244 -18.57 -6.91 16.13
C ASN A 244 -18.22 -7.69 14.86
N LEU A 245 -18.75 -8.90 14.67
CA LEU A 245 -18.54 -9.69 13.45
C LEU A 245 -19.11 -8.97 12.23
N VAL A 246 -20.37 -8.53 12.29
CA VAL A 246 -21.04 -7.81 11.19
C VAL A 246 -20.31 -6.51 10.86
N ALA A 247 -19.91 -5.73 11.87
CA ALA A 247 -19.20 -4.48 11.64
C ALA A 247 -17.78 -4.70 11.10
N ASN A 248 -17.11 -5.81 11.46
CA ASN A 248 -15.81 -6.15 10.89
C ASN A 248 -15.94 -6.55 9.41
N PHE A 249 -16.98 -7.31 9.04
CA PHE A 249 -17.19 -7.74 7.66
C PHE A 249 -18.13 -6.82 6.86
N ALA A 250 -18.37 -5.59 7.32
CA ALA A 250 -19.34 -4.67 6.74
C ALA A 250 -19.10 -4.42 5.25
N VAL A 251 -17.86 -4.01 4.91
CA VAL A 251 -17.46 -3.72 3.52
C VAL A 251 -17.67 -4.93 2.62
N THR A 252 -17.36 -6.13 3.10
CA THR A 252 -17.31 -7.32 2.26
C THR A 252 -18.66 -8.01 2.11
N ILE A 253 -19.47 -8.00 3.16
CA ILE A 253 -20.88 -8.38 3.08
C ILE A 253 -21.58 -7.49 2.05
N THR A 254 -21.40 -6.18 2.16
CA THR A 254 -22.03 -5.24 1.24
C THR A 254 -21.50 -5.38 -0.19
N LEU A 255 -20.19 -5.58 -0.39
CA LEU A 255 -19.60 -5.84 -1.70
C LEU A 255 -20.20 -7.08 -2.35
N VAL A 256 -20.35 -8.19 -1.62
CA VAL A 256 -20.96 -9.44 -2.14
C VAL A 256 -22.42 -9.21 -2.52
N ILE A 257 -23.18 -8.49 -1.69
CA ILE A 257 -24.59 -8.17 -1.99
C ILE A 257 -24.69 -7.28 -3.24
N ALA A 258 -23.90 -6.21 -3.33
CA ALA A 258 -23.90 -5.31 -4.47
C ALA A 258 -23.46 -6.03 -5.76
N SER A 259 -22.43 -6.87 -5.67
CA SER A 259 -21.98 -7.69 -6.80
C SER A 259 -23.01 -8.72 -7.23
N ALA A 260 -23.75 -9.33 -6.30
CA ALA A 260 -24.83 -10.26 -6.63
C ALA A 260 -25.99 -9.54 -7.35
N ILE A 261 -26.37 -8.34 -6.89
CA ILE A 261 -27.36 -7.50 -7.57
C ILE A 261 -26.86 -7.13 -8.97
N GLY A 262 -25.59 -6.71 -9.09
CA GLY A 262 -24.97 -6.41 -10.38
C GLY A 262 -25.02 -7.60 -11.35
N ALA A 263 -24.65 -8.80 -10.89
CA ALA A 263 -24.65 -10.02 -11.69
C ALA A 263 -26.05 -10.39 -12.22
N ILE A 264 -27.10 -10.22 -11.41
CA ILE A 264 -28.48 -10.53 -11.82
C ILE A 264 -28.95 -9.60 -12.95
N TYR A 265 -28.56 -8.32 -12.92
CA TYR A 265 -28.99 -7.31 -13.90
C TYR A 265 -27.97 -7.03 -15.01
N THR A 266 -26.87 -7.81 -15.08
CA THR A 266 -25.77 -7.59 -16.05
C THR A 266 -26.24 -7.74 -17.49
N THR A 267 -27.14 -8.69 -17.77
CA THR A 267 -27.67 -8.96 -19.12
C THR A 267 -28.50 -7.82 -19.71
N GLU A 268 -29.02 -6.91 -18.87
CA GLU A 268 -29.86 -5.79 -19.31
C GLU A 268 -29.12 -4.44 -19.37
N THR A 269 -27.95 -4.34 -18.72
CA THR A 269 -27.30 -3.05 -18.45
C THR A 269 -25.88 -2.93 -19.00
N ASN A 270 -25.30 -3.97 -19.61
CA ASN A 270 -23.91 -3.94 -20.12
C ASN A 270 -22.91 -3.40 -19.08
N LEU A 271 -23.09 -3.79 -17.81
CA LEU A 271 -22.17 -3.39 -16.75
C LEU A 271 -20.80 -4.01 -17.00
N ARG A 272 -19.78 -3.19 -16.81
CA ARG A 272 -18.40 -3.66 -16.77
C ARG A 272 -18.15 -4.40 -15.47
N MET A 273 -18.33 -5.72 -15.48
CA MET A 273 -17.90 -6.57 -14.38
C MET A 273 -16.40 -6.87 -14.52
N LEU A 274 -15.72 -7.04 -13.39
CA LEU A 274 -14.31 -7.43 -13.42
C LEU A 274 -14.20 -8.86 -13.95
N GLU A 275 -13.67 -9.00 -15.16
CA GLU A 275 -13.31 -10.29 -15.72
C GLU A 275 -11.94 -10.70 -15.19
N VAL A 276 -11.92 -11.68 -14.29
CA VAL A 276 -10.67 -12.31 -13.86
C VAL A 276 -10.50 -13.57 -14.71
N GLU A 277 -9.46 -13.61 -15.53
CA GLU A 277 -9.10 -14.82 -16.25
C GLU A 277 -8.86 -15.97 -15.26
N ALA A 278 -9.43 -17.14 -15.54
CA ALA A 278 -9.32 -18.32 -14.67
C ALA A 278 -7.89 -18.92 -14.67
N GLU A 279 -7.06 -18.54 -15.64
CA GLU A 279 -5.67 -18.96 -15.74
C GLU A 279 -4.78 -17.93 -15.05
N LEU A 280 -3.86 -18.42 -14.19
CA LEU A 280 -2.85 -17.61 -13.55
C LEU A 280 -1.78 -17.20 -14.57
N ALA A 281 -2.13 -16.26 -15.44
CA ALA A 281 -1.27 -15.76 -16.49
C ALA A 281 -1.35 -14.22 -16.54
N PRO A 282 -0.28 -13.54 -16.98
CA PRO A 282 -0.28 -12.09 -17.06
C PRO A 282 -1.31 -11.59 -18.08
N ALA A 283 -1.85 -10.40 -17.82
CA ALA A 283 -2.92 -9.78 -18.59
C ALA A 283 -2.48 -9.37 -20.01
N LEU A 284 -1.19 -9.19 -20.25
CA LEU A 284 -0.67 -8.80 -21.55
C LEU A 284 -0.52 -10.00 -22.49
N THR A 285 -1.27 -9.97 -23.59
CA THR A 285 -1.01 -10.78 -24.78
C THR A 285 -0.02 -10.05 -25.69
N LEU A 286 1.03 -10.75 -26.10
CA LEU A 286 2.05 -10.21 -26.99
C LEU A 286 1.50 -10.09 -28.42
N ALA A 287 2.14 -9.28 -29.28
CA ALA A 287 1.78 -9.19 -30.70
C ALA A 287 1.86 -10.55 -31.44
N THR A 288 2.55 -11.53 -30.86
CA THR A 288 2.68 -12.91 -31.34
C THR A 288 1.49 -13.82 -31.01
N GLY A 289 0.53 -13.34 -30.20
CA GLY A 289 -0.64 -14.10 -29.74
C GLY A 289 -0.36 -15.03 -28.54
N GLU A 290 0.86 -15.06 -28.02
CA GLU A 290 1.21 -15.80 -26.81
C GLU A 290 1.09 -14.91 -25.56
N LYS A 291 0.75 -15.54 -24.42
CA LYS A 291 0.75 -14.87 -23.12
C LYS A 291 2.19 -14.59 -22.68
N ARG A 292 2.44 -13.39 -22.14
CA ARG A 292 3.77 -12.96 -21.71
C ARG A 292 4.37 -13.88 -20.62
N PRO A 293 5.69 -14.10 -20.57
CA PRO A 293 6.33 -14.76 -19.43
C PRO A 293 6.35 -13.86 -18.18
N TRP A 294 6.25 -14.47 -16.99
CA TRP A 294 6.29 -13.74 -15.71
C TRP A 294 7.58 -12.92 -15.50
N VAL A 295 8.71 -13.42 -16.01
CA VAL A 295 10.00 -12.72 -15.94
C VAL A 295 10.20 -11.94 -17.24
N VAL A 296 10.37 -10.62 -17.11
CA VAL A 296 10.62 -9.72 -18.24
C VAL A 296 12.11 -9.64 -18.52
N ASN A 297 12.47 -9.66 -19.79
CA ASN A 297 13.81 -9.29 -20.20
C ASN A 297 14.01 -7.77 -20.03
N PRO A 298 14.93 -7.31 -19.17
CA PRO A 298 15.15 -5.88 -18.93
C PRO A 298 15.74 -5.14 -20.15
N MET A 299 16.21 -5.86 -21.16
CA MET A 299 16.77 -5.29 -22.39
C MET A 299 15.75 -5.16 -23.53
N GLY A 300 14.47 -5.44 -23.28
CA GLY A 300 13.42 -5.35 -24.29
C GLY A 300 12.66 -6.67 -24.50
N ILE A 301 11.38 -6.57 -24.83
CA ILE A 301 10.51 -7.71 -25.14
C ILE A 301 10.30 -7.80 -26.66
N GLU A 302 9.81 -6.73 -27.30
CA GLU A 302 9.55 -6.67 -28.74
C GLU A 302 10.58 -5.79 -29.48
N LYS A 303 11.08 -4.76 -28.81
CA LYS A 303 12.10 -3.80 -29.27
C LYS A 303 13.28 -3.78 -28.30
N ASP A 304 14.48 -3.66 -28.85
CA ASP A 304 15.69 -3.46 -28.03
C ASP A 304 15.58 -2.17 -27.22
N PHE A 305 15.78 -2.28 -25.90
CA PHE A 305 15.66 -1.16 -24.99
C PHE A 305 16.87 -0.21 -25.13
N PRO A 306 16.66 1.07 -25.49
CA PRO A 306 17.77 1.97 -25.73
C PRO A 306 18.49 2.33 -24.43
N ALA A 307 19.83 2.35 -24.46
CA ALA A 307 20.66 2.62 -23.28
C ALA A 307 20.41 3.99 -22.64
N TRP A 308 20.00 5.00 -23.43
CA TRP A 308 19.63 6.31 -22.89
C TRP A 308 18.34 6.26 -22.06
N GLY A 309 17.43 5.32 -22.36
CA GLY A 309 16.21 5.08 -21.60
C GLY A 309 16.51 4.61 -20.17
N ILE A 310 17.61 3.87 -19.98
CA ILE A 310 18.08 3.44 -18.65
C ILE A 310 18.50 4.65 -17.81
N ALA A 311 19.20 5.61 -18.42
CA ALA A 311 19.61 6.83 -17.73
C ALA A 311 18.41 7.75 -17.45
N TYR A 312 17.46 7.83 -18.38
CA TYR A 312 16.25 8.63 -18.21
C TYR A 312 15.35 8.12 -17.08
N ALA A 313 15.31 6.80 -16.86
CA ALA A 313 14.59 6.15 -15.76
C ALA A 313 15.00 6.65 -14.36
N ILE A 314 16.16 7.30 -14.21
CA ILE A 314 16.58 7.91 -12.94
C ILE A 314 15.60 9.00 -12.49
N LEU A 315 15.07 9.81 -13.42
CA LEU A 315 14.20 10.93 -13.08
C LEU A 315 12.90 10.46 -12.41
N PRO A 316 12.12 9.52 -12.99
CA PRO A 316 10.94 9.01 -12.31
C PRO A 316 11.27 8.15 -11.08
N ALA A 317 12.45 7.50 -11.05
CA ALA A 317 12.86 6.72 -9.90
C ALA A 317 13.05 7.55 -8.62
N ILE A 318 13.54 8.79 -8.73
CA ILE A 318 13.62 9.72 -7.59
C ILE A 318 12.21 10.00 -7.04
N GLY A 319 11.24 10.23 -7.93
CA GLY A 319 9.85 10.45 -7.52
C GLY A 319 9.27 9.26 -6.75
N PHE A 320 9.49 8.04 -7.24
CA PHE A 320 9.08 6.82 -6.53
C PHE A 320 9.79 6.64 -5.19
N ALA A 321 11.09 6.92 -5.10
CA ALA A 321 11.84 6.80 -3.86
C ALA A 321 11.35 7.79 -2.79
N VAL A 322 11.09 9.04 -3.17
CA VAL A 322 10.54 10.06 -2.26
C VAL A 322 9.13 9.71 -1.83
N LEU A 323 8.27 9.30 -2.77
CA LEU A 323 6.89 8.94 -2.47
C LEU A 323 6.82 7.71 -1.56
N GLY A 324 7.65 6.69 -1.82
CA GLY A 324 7.78 5.51 -0.98
C GLY A 324 8.28 5.85 0.43
N TYR A 325 9.29 6.71 0.54
CA TYR A 325 9.78 7.17 1.84
C TYR A 325 8.69 7.89 2.65
N LEU A 326 7.99 8.85 2.04
CA LEU A 326 6.93 9.60 2.71
C LEU A 326 5.79 8.68 3.18
N ASP A 327 5.31 7.81 2.30
CA ASP A 327 4.20 6.89 2.62
C ASP A 327 4.55 5.94 3.77
N GLN A 328 5.76 5.37 3.77
CA GLN A 328 6.24 4.54 4.87
C GLN A 328 6.32 5.31 6.19
N THR A 329 6.87 6.52 6.16
CA THR A 329 7.07 7.31 7.38
C THR A 329 5.76 7.73 8.03
N LEU A 330 4.74 8.01 7.21
CA LEU A 330 3.41 8.35 7.68
C LEU A 330 2.68 7.11 8.21
N GLY A 331 2.77 5.99 7.50
CA GLY A 331 2.22 4.72 7.95
C GLY A 331 2.77 4.31 9.32
N CYS A 332 4.09 4.45 9.52
CA CYS A 332 4.73 4.16 10.80
C CYS A 332 4.26 5.10 11.92
N THR A 333 4.12 6.41 11.66
CA THR A 333 3.75 7.39 12.71
C THR A 333 2.28 7.28 13.11
N VAL A 334 1.38 7.07 12.14
CA VAL A 334 -0.04 6.81 12.41
C VAL A 334 -0.21 5.49 13.18
N ALA A 335 0.57 4.45 12.87
CA ALA A 335 0.56 3.23 13.65
C ALA A 335 1.12 3.42 15.07
N ALA A 336 2.19 4.21 15.23
CA ALA A 336 2.84 4.49 16.51
C ALA A 336 2.01 5.37 17.45
N THR A 337 1.17 6.27 16.93
CA THR A 337 0.28 7.10 17.75
C THR A 337 -0.79 6.30 18.49
N GLY A 338 -1.13 5.09 18.02
CA GLY A 338 -1.98 4.14 18.75
C GLY A 338 -1.26 3.34 19.85
N TRP A 339 0.06 3.15 19.75
CA TRP A 339 0.86 2.31 20.65
C TRP A 339 2.25 2.93 20.88
N LYS A 340 2.35 3.86 21.83
CA LYS A 340 3.57 4.64 22.11
C LYS A 340 4.71 3.90 22.83
N SER A 341 4.56 2.60 23.14
CA SER A 341 5.43 1.97 24.12
C SER A 341 6.67 1.26 23.57
N PHE A 342 6.85 1.07 22.25
CA PHE A 342 7.83 0.07 21.79
C PHE A 342 8.48 0.19 20.40
N LEU A 343 8.34 1.30 19.64
CA LEU A 343 8.69 1.29 18.22
C LEU A 343 10.03 1.97 17.87
N SER A 344 10.92 1.21 17.23
CA SER A 344 12.03 1.71 16.40
C SER A 344 11.48 2.29 15.10
N LEU A 345 11.79 3.55 14.81
CA LEU A 345 11.13 4.41 13.82
C LEU A 345 11.94 4.57 12.51
N SER A 346 12.81 3.62 12.16
CA SER A 346 13.41 3.63 10.82
C SER A 346 12.42 3.14 9.78
N PRO A 347 12.11 3.90 8.72
CA PRO A 347 11.45 3.35 7.54
C PRO A 347 12.35 2.25 6.98
N ASP A 348 11.83 1.02 6.90
CA ASP A 348 12.56 -0.16 6.42
C ASP A 348 12.83 -0.02 4.91
N PRO A 349 14.07 0.32 4.51
CA PRO A 349 14.41 0.57 3.12
C PRO A 349 14.79 -0.72 2.38
N PHE A 350 15.23 -1.74 3.13
CA PHE A 350 15.77 -2.99 2.59
C PHE A 350 14.67 -3.92 2.05
N SER A 351 13.46 -3.83 2.60
CA SER A 351 12.34 -4.68 2.22
C SER A 351 11.61 -4.18 0.97
N LEU A 352 11.69 -2.87 0.63
CA LEU A 352 10.99 -2.34 -0.55
C LEU A 352 11.72 -2.67 -1.88
N CYS A 353 13.04 -2.81 -1.84
CA CYS A 353 13.90 -3.02 -3.01
C CYS A 353 13.75 -4.37 -3.70
N ILE A 354 13.31 -5.41 -2.98
CA ILE A 354 13.24 -6.78 -3.51
C ILE A 354 11.81 -7.11 -3.97
N LEU A 355 10.84 -6.21 -3.80
CA LEU A 355 9.43 -6.59 -3.72
C LEU A 355 8.43 -5.82 -4.58
N ARG A 356 8.87 -4.79 -5.29
CA ARG A 356 8.02 -4.05 -6.25
C ARG A 356 8.56 -4.03 -7.68
N SER A 357 9.53 -4.90 -7.99
CA SER A 357 9.97 -5.19 -9.36
C SER A 357 9.08 -6.25 -10.00
#